data_AF-A0A848UL12-F1
#
_entry.id   AF-A0A848UL12-F1
#
_cell.length_a   1.000
_cell.length_b   1.000
_cell.length_c   1.000
_cell.angle_alpha   90.00
_cell.angle_beta   90.00
_cell.angle_gamma   90.00
#
_symmetry.space_group_name_H-M   'P 1'
#
loop_
_entity.id
_entity.type
_entity.pdbx_description
1 polymer ?
#
loop_
_entity_poly.entity_id
_entity_poly.type
_entity_poly.pdbx_seq_one_letter_code
_entity_poly.pdbx_strand_id
1 'polypeptide(L)' 'MSDDVPSTGRELRSTVNDDGTVTLAVREFDLAEPGPDEVVIRVEAAPINPS' A
#
# COMPACT_ATOMS: atom_id res chain seq x y z
N MET A 1 -12.47 -8.53 16.94
CA MET A 1 -11.83 -7.91 15.77
C MET A 1 -11.94 -6.41 16.03
N SER A 2 -10.88 -5.62 15.95
CA SER A 2 -11.03 -4.17 16.17
C SER A 2 -11.89 -3.58 15.05
N ASP A 3 -13.01 -2.96 15.43
CA ASP A 3 -14.09 -2.53 14.53
C ASP A 3 -13.79 -1.25 13.72
N ASP A 4 -12.52 -0.92 13.46
CA ASP A 4 -12.14 0.31 12.76
C ASP A 4 -11.04 0.04 11.73
N VAL A 5 -11.45 -0.52 10.59
CA VAL A 5 -10.60 -0.59 9.39
C VAL A 5 -10.72 0.76 8.67
N PRO A 6 -9.61 1.50 8.47
CA PRO A 6 -9.66 2.80 7.82
C PRO A 6 -10.10 2.66 6.36
N SER A 7 -10.82 3.66 5.84
CA SER A 7 -11.25 3.70 4.43
C SER A 7 -10.11 4.03 3.46
N THR A 8 -8.97 4.49 3.96
CA THR A 8 -7.77 4.80 3.16
C THR A 8 -6.51 4.25 3.80
N GLY A 9 -5.51 3.99 2.97
CA GLY A 9 -4.17 3.58 3.39
C GLY A 9 -3.08 4.41 2.72
N ARG A 10 -1.82 4.14 3.10
CA ARG A 10 -0.64 4.71 2.44
C ARG A 10 0.20 3.61 1.82
N GLU A 11 0.64 3.81 0.59
CA GLU A 11 1.52 2.88 -0.13
C GLU A 11 2.72 3.60 -0.73
N LEU A 12 3.85 2.91 -0.85
CA LEU A 12 4.97 3.37 -1.65
C LEU A 12 4.75 2.94 -3.10
N ARG A 13 4.64 3.90 -4.01
CA ARG A 13 4.47 3.66 -5.44
C ARG A 13 5.73 4.06 -6.21
N SER A 14 6.22 3.13 -7.02
CA SER A 14 7.27 3.37 -8.02
C SER A 14 6.63 3.62 -9.39
N THR A 15 7.01 4.69 -10.06
CA THR A 15 6.49 5.06 -11.39
C THR A 15 7.64 5.33 -12.33
N VAL A 16 7.69 4.60 -13.44
CA VAL A 16 8.61 4.89 -14.55
C VAL A 16 7.96 5.94 -15.45
N ASN A 17 8.67 7.03 -15.69
CA ASN A 17 8.21 8.12 -16.55
C ASN A 17 8.80 7.99 -17.97
N ASP A 18 8.18 8.64 -18.95
CA ASP A 18 8.59 8.58 -20.36
C ASP A 18 10.01 9.16 -20.61
N ASP A 19 10.50 10.01 -19.71
CA ASP A 19 11.86 10.57 -19.73
C ASP A 19 12.93 9.60 -19.19
N GLY A 20 12.53 8.38 -18.83
CA GLY A 20 13.40 7.34 -18.28
C GLY A 20 13.70 7.50 -16.80
N THR A 21 13.07 8.45 -16.10
CA THR A 21 13.22 8.61 -14.65
C THR A 21 12.27 7.69 -13.88
N VAL A 22 12.66 7.34 -12.65
CA VAL A 22 11.79 6.64 -11.69
C VAL A 22 11.44 7.58 -10.56
N THR A 23 10.14 7.74 -10.31
CA THR A 23 9.61 8.46 -9.16
C THR A 23 9.16 7.47 -8.09
N LEU A 24 9.71 7.60 -6.88
CA LEU A 24 9.24 6.91 -5.68
C LEU A 24 8.47 7.90 -4.81
N ALA A 25 7.21 7.58 -4.50
CA ALA A 25 6.39 8.44 -3.66
C ALA A 25 5.46 7.62 -2.76
N VAL A 26 5.28 8.08 -1.52
CA VAL A 26 4.19 7.60 -0.67
C VAL A 26 2.91 8.29 -1.10
N ARG A 27 1.89 7.51 -1.43
CA ARG A 27 0.58 8.00 -1.88
C ARG A 27 -0.53 7.44 -1.01
N GLU A 28 -1.61 8.19 -0.91
CA GLU A 28 -2.85 7.70 -0.30
C GLU A 28 -3.63 6.88 -1.34
N PHE A 29 -4.33 5.83 -0.88
CA PHE A 29 -5.20 5.00 -1.70
C PHE A 29 -6.46 4.60 -0.94
N ASP A 30 -7.55 4.35 -1.67
CA ASP A 30 -8.79 3.83 -1.10
C ASP A 30 -8.64 2.35 -0.72
N LEU A 31 -8.96 2.02 0.52
CA LEU A 31 -8.92 0.64 0.99
C LEU A 31 -10.29 -0.02 0.78
N ALA A 32 -10.34 -0.99 -0.12
CA ALA A 32 -11.56 -1.77 -0.36
C ALA A 32 -11.86 -2.70 0.82
N GLU A 33 -13.14 -2.99 1.05
CA GLU A 33 -13.55 -4.04 1.98
C GLU A 33 -13.00 -5.40 1.51
N PRO A 34 -12.45 -6.21 2.42
CA PRO A 34 -11.95 -7.54 2.06
C PRO A 34 -13.10 -8.43 1.61
N GLY A 35 -12.88 -9.22 0.56
CA GLY A 35 -13.76 -10.31 0.17
C GLY A 35 -13.84 -11.43 1.22
N PRO A 36 -14.68 -12.46 1.00
CA PRO A 36 -14.96 -13.49 2.01
C PRO A 36 -13.73 -14.23 2.57
N ASP A 37 -12.67 -14.37 1.77
CA ASP A 37 -11.44 -15.10 2.11
C ASP A 37 -10.20 -14.18 2.18
N GLU A 38 -10.40 -12.87 2.25
CA GLU A 38 -9.32 -11.88 2.32
C GLU A 38 -9.18 -11.31 3.73
N VAL A 39 -7.99 -10.80 4.04
CA VAL A 39 -7.71 -10.14 5.31
C VAL A 39 -7.02 -8.81 5.07
N VAL A 40 -7.38 -7.81 5.87
CA VAL A 40 -6.68 -6.54 5.92
C VAL A 40 -5.66 -6.59 7.06
N ILE A 41 -4.41 -6.25 6.76
CA ILE A 41 -3.32 -6.25 7.73
C ILE A 41 -2.76 -4.83 7.85
N ARG A 42 -2.71 -4.31 9.08
CA ARG A 42 -1.95 -3.09 9.37
C ARG A 42 -0.46 -3.45 9.48
N VAL A 43 0.31 -3.08 8.46
CA VAL A 43 1.76 -3.34 8.44
C VAL A 43 2.48 -2.39 9.38
N GLU A 44 3.12 -2.94 10.42
CA GLU A 44 3.91 -2.16 11.40
C GLU A 44 5.41 -2.12 11.04
N ALA A 45 5.90 -3.14 10.31
CA ALA A 45 7.26 -3.19 9.79
C ALA A 45 7.34 -4.10 8.55
N ALA A 46 8.21 -3.74 7.61
CA ALA A 46 8.60 -4.57 6.47
C ALA A 46 10.10 -4.35 6.17
N PRO A 47 10.88 -5.39 5.84
CA PRO A 47 12.29 -5.24 5.50
C PRO A 47 12.47 -4.66 4.10
N ILE A 48 13.63 -4.05 3.85
CA ILE A 48 14.10 -3.76 2.50
C ILE A 48 14.97 -4.92 2.04
N ASN A 49 14.45 -5.69 1.08
CA ASN A 49 15.14 -6.82 0.48
C ASN A 49 15.77 -6.43 -0.87
N PRO A 50 16.78 -7.18 -1.39
CA PRO A 50 17.36 -6.93 -2.71
C PRO A 50 16.44 -7.17 -3.91
N SER A 51 15.27 -7.78 -3.71
CA SER A 51 14.33 -8.23 -4.75
C SER A 51 13.47 -7.12 -5.34
#